data_AF-A0A162LFZ4-F1
#
_entry.id   AF-A0A162LFZ4-F1
#
_cell.length_a   1.000
_cell.length_b   1.000
_cell.length_c   1.000
_cell.angle_alpha   90.00
_cell.angle_beta   90.00
_cell.angle_gamma   90.00
#
_symmetry.space_group_name_H-M   'P 1'
#
loop_
_entity.id
_entity.type
_entity.pdbx_description
1 polymer ?
#
loop_
_entity_poly.entity_id
_entity_poly.type
_entity_poly.pdbx_seq_one_letter_code
_entity_poly.pdbx_strand_id
1 'polypeptide(L)'
;MAITEDFYYMEGNCSVKNLVKTLVTEITQNSGVYKWNLVVPDSIDKIGVNGAAGTINLITDGSTTDKVQTTFSVSRSNDTCIIKTTTSYGKIFYVKISRPTRELTTAENNAIRKFKSSHIYDDISGATHSRNDAQVLEFMAEQNADGTDNGYNDYVSAMTVGLALNNIRLQMAASLNSDSTDIDVSKDIQERYNYRLAWYRNLQPEIKDFLPVQYWICVTKDSINLVLRGDPSADVAPYNNYLTSYAYIGALKPVEDSAYTDDEYNFGITTSSEIEPNYSNPYGERTGTGVTDVCMIANKIGMPYQPHYPAFYSTNPFMDKCGVEGSRWNHKKHQFSDITLVHPVDMERGKMINVLVGDASSIYDTDKLVYMKGTDSEENYKKFKITAPFNFLNNSSNINYCIAIRCPQSIE
;
A
#
# COMPACT_ATOMS: atom_id res chain seq x y z
N MET A 1 22.57 28.76 7.01
CA MET A 1 22.04 27.90 8.08
C MET A 1 21.27 26.79 7.40
N ALA A 2 21.73 25.54 7.51
CA ALA A 2 20.93 24.40 7.06
C ALA A 2 19.66 24.38 7.93
N ILE A 3 18.49 24.39 7.31
CA ILE A 3 17.23 24.23 8.04
C ILE A 3 17.22 22.77 8.49
N THR A 4 17.37 22.53 9.78
CA THR A 4 17.10 21.23 10.38
C THR A 4 15.63 20.94 10.15
N GLU A 5 15.33 20.07 9.19
CA GLU A 5 13.97 19.63 8.93
C GLU A 5 13.63 18.60 10.00
N ASP A 6 12.88 19.02 11.03
CA ASP A 6 12.55 18.13 12.13
C ASP A 6 11.52 17.07 11.68
N PHE A 7 11.62 15.86 12.23
CA PHE A 7 10.79 14.72 11.86
C PHE A 7 10.57 13.80 13.06
N TYR A 8 9.48 13.05 13.01
CA TYR A 8 9.27 11.87 13.85
C TYR A 8 9.78 10.62 13.14
N TYR A 9 10.38 9.70 13.88
CA TYR A 9 10.80 8.40 13.36
C TYR A 9 10.51 7.30 14.36
N MET A 10 10.04 6.16 13.86
CA MET A 10 9.84 4.94 14.65
C MET A 10 10.17 3.71 13.81
N GLU A 11 10.71 2.71 14.48
CA GLU A 11 10.86 1.37 13.93
C GLU A 11 10.36 0.33 14.92
N GLY A 12 9.69 -0.69 14.41
CA GLY A 12 9.08 -1.71 15.26
C GLY A 12 8.53 -2.88 14.49
N ASN A 13 7.82 -3.74 15.21
CA ASN A 13 7.06 -4.84 14.63
C ASN A 13 5.64 -4.84 15.19
N CYS A 14 4.71 -5.40 14.42
CA CYS A 14 3.33 -5.61 14.84
C CYS A 14 2.77 -6.81 14.08
N SER A 15 1.69 -7.41 14.59
CA SER A 15 0.98 -8.43 13.81
C SER A 15 0.23 -7.81 12.64
N VAL A 16 0.05 -8.56 11.55
CA VAL A 16 -0.76 -8.14 10.39
C VAL A 16 -2.15 -7.65 10.82
N LYS A 17 -2.76 -8.28 11.83
CA LYS A 17 -4.04 -7.85 12.44
C LYS A 17 -4.01 -6.41 12.96
N ASN A 18 -2.90 -6.01 13.59
CA ASN A 18 -2.80 -4.71 14.26
C ASN A 18 -2.11 -3.65 13.39
N LEU A 19 -1.61 -4.01 12.21
CA LEU A 19 -0.81 -3.14 11.35
C LEU A 19 -1.44 -1.77 11.12
N VAL A 20 -2.69 -1.71 10.65
CA VAL A 20 -3.36 -0.43 10.38
C VAL A 20 -3.50 0.40 11.67
N LYS A 21 -3.90 -0.21 12.79
CA LYS A 21 -4.00 0.47 14.08
C LYS A 21 -2.64 1.03 14.52
N THR A 22 -1.58 0.22 14.44
CA THR A 22 -0.22 0.62 14.80
C THR A 22 0.26 1.79 13.95
N LEU A 23 0.17 1.72 12.62
CA LEU A 23 0.58 2.81 11.74
C LEU A 23 -0.17 4.11 12.05
N VAL A 24 -1.48 4.04 12.28
CA VAL A 24 -2.29 5.22 12.65
C VAL A 24 -1.89 5.77 14.02
N THR A 25 -1.57 4.91 15.00
CA THR A 25 -1.06 5.37 16.30
C THR A 25 0.24 6.16 16.12
N GLU A 26 1.18 5.63 15.34
CA GLU A 26 2.45 6.31 15.08
C GLU A 26 2.24 7.67 14.40
N ILE A 27 1.35 7.72 13.41
CA ILE A 27 1.09 8.92 12.61
C ILE A 27 0.28 9.99 13.37
N THR A 28 -0.69 9.59 14.19
CA THR A 28 -1.70 10.51 14.74
C THR A 28 -1.54 10.81 16.23
N GLN A 29 -0.84 9.96 16.97
CA GLN A 29 -0.64 10.11 18.41
C GLN A 29 0.84 10.32 18.77
N ASN A 30 1.74 9.47 18.29
CA ASN A 30 3.13 9.46 18.75
C ASN A 30 4.03 10.50 18.05
N SER A 31 3.68 10.90 16.83
CA SER A 31 4.43 11.88 16.02
C SER A 31 4.38 13.33 16.54
N GLY A 32 3.73 13.58 17.68
CA GLY A 32 3.82 14.86 18.40
C GLY A 32 3.35 16.05 17.57
N VAL A 33 4.27 16.98 17.28
CA VAL A 33 3.99 18.19 16.50
C VAL A 33 3.88 17.92 14.98
N TYR A 34 4.35 16.77 14.51
CA TYR A 34 4.27 16.35 13.10
C TYR A 34 3.01 15.53 12.80
N LYS A 35 2.12 15.38 13.79
CA LYS A 35 0.97 14.50 13.68
C LYS A 35 0.00 14.91 12.59
N TRP A 36 -0.53 13.89 11.92
CA TRP A 36 -1.70 14.03 11.09
C TRP A 36 -2.93 13.70 11.94
N ASN A 37 -4.10 14.18 11.56
CA ASN A 37 -5.32 14.01 12.35
C ASN A 37 -6.11 12.80 11.83
N LEU A 38 -6.53 11.93 12.73
CA LEU A 38 -7.51 10.90 12.40
C LEU A 38 -8.87 11.55 12.16
N VAL A 39 -9.52 11.19 11.05
CA VAL A 39 -10.85 11.70 10.66
C VAL A 39 -11.89 10.59 10.74
N VAL A 40 -11.56 9.43 10.18
CA VAL A 40 -12.41 8.24 10.19
C VAL A 40 -11.56 7.06 10.63
N PRO A 41 -12.02 6.22 11.58
CA PRO A 41 -13.14 6.47 12.50
C PRO A 41 -12.87 7.67 13.43
N ASP A 42 -13.88 8.06 14.21
CA ASP A 42 -13.80 9.13 15.23
C ASP A 42 -12.84 8.82 16.40
N SER A 43 -12.39 7.58 16.55
CA SER A 43 -11.41 7.16 17.55
C SER A 43 -10.56 5.99 17.05
N ILE A 44 -9.26 6.03 17.38
CA ILE A 44 -8.31 4.96 17.07
C ILE A 44 -8.72 3.61 17.64
N ASP A 45 -9.49 3.60 18.72
CA ASP A 45 -9.96 2.39 19.36
C ASP A 45 -11.00 1.63 18.54
N LYS A 46 -11.56 2.24 17.49
CA LYS A 46 -12.47 1.57 16.56
C LYS A 46 -11.74 0.92 15.38
N ILE A 47 -10.43 1.10 15.26
CA ILE A 47 -9.60 0.47 14.22
C ILE A 47 -9.13 -0.90 14.73
N GLY A 48 -9.19 -1.93 13.89
CA GLY A 48 -8.76 -3.28 14.26
C GLY A 48 -9.72 -4.01 15.21
N VAL A 49 -10.79 -3.35 15.65
CA VAL A 49 -11.86 -3.98 16.42
C VAL A 49 -12.60 -4.94 15.50
N ASN A 50 -12.67 -6.20 15.92
CA ASN A 50 -13.59 -7.15 15.31
C ASN A 50 -14.99 -6.55 15.42
N GLY A 51 -15.62 -6.25 14.29
CA GLY A 51 -17.02 -5.88 14.28
C GLY A 51 -17.86 -6.96 14.98
N ALA A 52 -19.11 -6.62 15.32
CA ALA A 52 -20.07 -7.62 15.79
C ALA A 52 -20.04 -8.84 14.85
N ALA A 53 -20.04 -10.05 15.41
CA ALA A 53 -20.09 -11.26 14.60
C ALA A 53 -21.30 -11.17 13.67
N GLY A 54 -21.02 -10.99 12.38
CA GLY A 54 -22.01 -10.93 11.34
C GLY A 54 -22.40 -12.35 10.96
N THR A 55 -23.64 -12.53 10.57
CA THR A 55 -24.12 -13.79 10.02
C THR A 55 -24.29 -13.61 8.52
N ILE A 56 -23.57 -14.41 7.74
CA ILE A 56 -23.79 -14.54 6.31
C ILE A 56 -24.70 -15.74 6.10
N ASN A 57 -25.83 -15.51 5.42
CA ASN A 57 -26.61 -16.57 4.82
C ASN A 57 -26.27 -16.66 3.34
N LEU A 58 -25.87 -17.84 2.87
CA LEU A 58 -25.57 -18.11 1.46
C LEU A 58 -26.82 -18.14 0.59
N ILE A 59 -28.01 -18.30 1.18
CA ILE A 59 -29.30 -18.24 0.50
C ILE A 59 -29.85 -16.82 0.57
N THR A 60 -30.21 -16.28 -0.60
CA THR A 60 -30.75 -14.94 -0.81
C THR A 60 -32.20 -14.95 -1.30
N ASP A 61 -32.66 -16.04 -1.90
CA ASP A 61 -34.01 -16.18 -2.46
C ASP A 61 -35.08 -16.65 -1.45
N GLY A 62 -34.70 -16.84 -0.18
CA GLY A 62 -35.60 -17.27 0.89
C GLY A 62 -35.90 -18.77 0.92
N SER A 63 -35.30 -19.57 0.03
CA SER A 63 -35.33 -21.04 0.14
C SER A 63 -34.63 -21.53 1.42
N THR A 64 -34.87 -22.79 1.80
CA THR A 64 -34.26 -23.40 2.99
C THR A 64 -33.80 -24.82 2.70
N THR A 65 -32.77 -25.25 3.41
CA THR A 65 -32.25 -26.62 3.40
C THR A 65 -31.63 -26.93 4.75
N ASP A 66 -31.70 -28.20 5.14
CA ASP A 66 -31.05 -28.80 6.30
C ASP A 66 -29.87 -29.72 5.90
N LYS A 67 -29.66 -29.93 4.59
CA LYS A 67 -28.62 -30.85 4.08
C LYS A 67 -27.23 -30.25 4.04
N VAL A 68 -27.14 -28.93 3.91
CA VAL A 68 -25.88 -28.18 3.83
C VAL A 68 -25.92 -26.97 4.77
N GLN A 69 -24.75 -26.59 5.29
CA GLN A 69 -24.65 -25.42 6.15
C GLN A 69 -24.75 -24.14 5.31
N THR A 70 -25.84 -23.40 5.45
CA THR A 70 -26.03 -22.17 4.66
C THR A 70 -25.66 -20.90 5.42
N THR A 71 -25.49 -21.02 6.74
CA THR A 71 -25.30 -19.89 7.63
C THR A 71 -23.92 -19.95 8.29
N PHE A 72 -23.16 -18.86 8.18
CA PHE A 72 -21.80 -18.75 8.68
C PHE A 72 -21.62 -17.49 9.51
N SER A 73 -20.95 -17.63 10.66
CA SER A 73 -20.52 -16.50 11.47
C SER A 73 -19.20 -15.97 10.94
N VAL A 74 -19.17 -14.69 10.58
CA VAL A 74 -17.97 -13.97 10.17
C VAL A 74 -17.71 -12.81 11.10
N SER A 75 -16.47 -12.68 11.58
CA SER A 75 -16.01 -11.47 12.24
C SER A 75 -15.00 -10.79 11.33
N ARG A 76 -15.28 -9.54 10.95
CA ARG A 76 -14.37 -8.73 10.13
C ARG A 76 -13.87 -7.57 10.99
N SER A 77 -12.56 -7.39 11.06
CA SER A 77 -11.98 -6.24 11.74
C SER A 77 -12.20 -4.98 10.90
N ASN A 78 -12.47 -3.86 11.57
CA ASN A 78 -12.56 -2.57 10.89
C ASN A 78 -11.16 -2.00 10.66
N ASP A 79 -10.55 -2.37 9.54
CA ASP A 79 -9.18 -1.96 9.19
C ASP A 79 -9.20 -0.91 8.10
N THR A 80 -10.03 0.12 8.27
CA THR A 80 -10.07 1.28 7.41
C THR A 80 -9.96 2.54 8.24
N CYS A 81 -9.09 3.45 7.82
CA CYS A 81 -9.02 4.77 8.40
C CYS A 81 -8.78 5.83 7.33
N ILE A 82 -9.13 7.07 7.67
CA ILE A 82 -8.82 8.26 6.90
C ILE A 82 -8.11 9.22 7.83
N ILE A 83 -6.90 9.60 7.45
CA ILE A 83 -6.10 10.61 8.12
C ILE A 83 -6.04 11.88 7.26
N LYS A 84 -5.85 13.02 7.92
CA LYS A 84 -5.81 14.34 7.32
C LYS A 84 -4.55 15.08 7.76
N THR A 85 -3.90 15.75 6.82
CA THR A 85 -2.88 16.76 7.14
C THR A 85 -3.28 18.13 6.59
N THR A 86 -2.80 19.17 7.28
CA THR A 86 -2.68 20.51 6.70
C THR A 86 -1.19 20.73 6.49
N THR A 87 -0.75 20.76 5.23
CA THR A 87 0.66 20.91 4.88
C THR A 87 1.19 22.28 5.32
N SER A 88 2.50 22.43 5.34
CA SER A 88 3.20 23.71 5.55
C SER A 88 2.83 24.75 4.47
N TYR A 89 2.29 24.31 3.33
CA TYR A 89 1.74 25.15 2.26
C TYR A 89 0.28 25.58 2.50
N GLY A 90 -0.33 25.17 3.63
CA GLY A 90 -1.68 25.58 4.02
C GLY A 90 -2.81 24.83 3.31
N LYS A 91 -2.50 23.80 2.51
CA LYS A 91 -3.50 22.94 1.86
C LYS A 91 -3.80 21.70 2.69
N ILE A 92 -5.02 21.21 2.54
CA ILE A 92 -5.53 20.05 3.25
C ILE A 92 -5.56 18.87 2.29
N PHE A 93 -5.07 17.72 2.75
CA PHE A 93 -5.15 16.46 2.02
C PHE A 93 -5.57 15.33 2.95
N TYR A 94 -6.20 14.33 2.35
CA TYR A 94 -6.72 13.15 3.01
C TYR A 94 -6.04 11.91 2.45
N VAL A 95 -5.75 10.96 3.34
CA VAL A 95 -5.19 9.66 2.97
C VAL A 95 -6.03 8.58 3.61
N LYS A 96 -6.54 7.68 2.78
CA LYS A 96 -7.27 6.50 3.21
C LYS A 96 -6.31 5.32 3.23
N ILE A 97 -6.30 4.60 4.36
CA ILE A 97 -5.56 3.36 4.55
C ILE A 97 -6.60 2.29 4.82
N SER A 98 -6.61 1.22 4.03
CA SER A 98 -7.52 0.11 4.24
C SER A 98 -6.85 -1.25 4.03
N ARG A 99 -7.24 -2.23 4.83
CA ARG A 99 -6.93 -3.63 4.54
C ARG A 99 -8.11 -4.24 3.78
N PRO A 100 -7.97 -4.60 2.50
CA PRO A 100 -9.08 -5.12 1.72
C PRO A 100 -9.38 -6.57 2.11
N THR A 101 -10.48 -7.13 1.61
CA THR A 101 -10.68 -8.58 1.59
C THR A 101 -9.58 -9.26 0.78
N ARG A 102 -9.20 -10.49 1.15
CA ARG A 102 -8.23 -11.28 0.38
C ARG A 102 -8.76 -11.48 -1.04
N GLU A 103 -7.85 -11.43 -2.02
CA GLU A 103 -8.15 -11.80 -3.40
C GLU A 103 -8.55 -13.26 -3.50
N LEU A 104 -9.64 -13.53 -4.22
CA LEU A 104 -10.16 -14.88 -4.39
C LEU A 104 -9.24 -15.72 -5.28
N THR A 105 -9.11 -17.00 -4.95
CA THR A 105 -8.40 -17.96 -5.79
C THR A 105 -9.16 -18.23 -7.10
N THR A 106 -8.51 -18.86 -8.06
CA THR A 106 -9.17 -19.31 -9.30
C THR A 106 -10.32 -20.27 -9.01
N ALA A 107 -10.16 -21.17 -8.04
CA ALA A 107 -11.19 -22.12 -7.62
C ALA A 107 -12.41 -21.41 -7.01
N GLU A 108 -12.19 -20.47 -6.09
CA GLU A 108 -13.22 -19.62 -5.49
C GLU A 108 -14.00 -18.82 -6.55
N ASN A 109 -13.30 -18.22 -7.52
CA ASN A 109 -13.94 -17.50 -8.63
C ASN A 109 -14.72 -18.42 -9.58
N ASN A 110 -14.25 -19.65 -9.79
CA ASN A 110 -14.98 -20.65 -10.58
C ASN A 110 -16.23 -21.13 -9.83
N ALA A 111 -16.15 -21.32 -8.51
CA ALA A 111 -17.28 -21.71 -7.67
C ALA A 111 -18.39 -20.64 -7.67
N ILE A 112 -18.05 -19.35 -7.59
CA ILE A 112 -19.02 -18.25 -7.74
C ILE A 112 -19.71 -18.31 -9.11
N ARG A 113 -18.95 -18.53 -10.19
CA ARG A 113 -19.51 -18.66 -11.54
C ARG A 113 -20.42 -19.88 -11.66
N LYS A 114 -20.01 -21.01 -11.07
CA LYS A 114 -20.80 -22.26 -11.05
C LYS A 114 -22.11 -22.07 -10.30
N PHE A 115 -22.07 -21.47 -9.11
CA PHE A 115 -23.27 -21.14 -8.34
C PHE A 115 -24.27 -20.36 -9.22
N LYS A 116 -23.81 -19.28 -9.87
CA LYS A 116 -24.65 -18.49 -10.77
C LYS A 116 -25.20 -19.31 -11.95
N SER A 117 -24.40 -20.15 -12.58
CA SER A 117 -24.82 -20.92 -13.75
C SER A 117 -25.67 -22.15 -13.43
N SER A 118 -25.62 -22.68 -12.20
CA SER A 118 -26.32 -23.92 -11.81
C SER A 118 -27.79 -23.75 -11.45
N HIS A 119 -28.29 -22.51 -11.45
CA HIS A 119 -29.70 -22.18 -11.25
C HIS A 119 -30.61 -22.65 -12.39
N ILE A 120 -30.04 -22.93 -13.56
CA ILE A 120 -30.79 -23.42 -14.72
C ILE A 120 -30.04 -24.65 -15.26
N TYR A 121 -30.78 -25.70 -15.61
CA TYR A 121 -30.21 -26.90 -16.22
C TYR A 121 -31.19 -27.58 -17.15
N ASP A 122 -30.67 -28.30 -18.15
CA ASP A 122 -31.47 -29.16 -19.02
C ASP A 122 -31.36 -30.61 -18.56
N ASP A 123 -32.46 -31.36 -18.61
CA ASP A 123 -32.45 -32.79 -18.35
C ASP A 123 -32.11 -33.62 -19.60
N ILE A 124 -32.07 -34.95 -19.45
CA ILE A 124 -31.73 -35.91 -20.52
C ILE A 124 -32.76 -35.87 -21.66
N SER A 125 -33.98 -35.38 -21.39
CA SER A 125 -35.03 -35.18 -22.38
C SER A 125 -34.94 -33.83 -23.11
N GLY A 126 -34.00 -32.97 -22.71
CA GLY A 126 -33.83 -31.62 -23.25
C GLY A 126 -34.79 -30.60 -22.66
N ALA A 127 -35.48 -30.91 -21.55
CA ALA A 127 -36.35 -29.96 -20.87
C ALA A 127 -35.54 -29.10 -19.89
N THR A 128 -35.77 -27.79 -19.94
CA THR A 128 -35.11 -26.81 -19.05
C THR A 128 -35.83 -26.71 -17.71
N HIS A 129 -35.05 -26.80 -16.63
CA HIS A 129 -35.50 -26.72 -15.25
C HIS A 129 -34.76 -25.61 -14.49
N SER A 130 -35.34 -25.14 -13.40
CA SER A 130 -34.74 -24.15 -12.50
C SER A 130 -34.49 -24.72 -11.11
N ARG A 131 -33.37 -24.34 -10.49
CA ARG A 131 -33.05 -24.57 -9.08
C ARG A 131 -33.10 -23.25 -8.31
N ASN A 132 -33.51 -23.33 -7.04
CA ASN A 132 -33.34 -22.25 -6.07
C ASN A 132 -31.94 -22.30 -5.41
N ASP A 133 -31.57 -21.28 -4.64
CA ASP A 133 -30.24 -21.18 -3.99
C ASP A 133 -29.95 -22.44 -3.16
N ALA A 134 -30.90 -22.91 -2.35
CA ALA A 134 -30.75 -24.10 -1.52
C ALA A 134 -30.41 -25.36 -2.35
N GLN A 135 -31.13 -25.59 -3.44
CA GLN A 135 -30.91 -26.71 -4.35
C GLN A 135 -29.57 -26.62 -5.09
N VAL A 136 -29.13 -25.41 -5.44
CA VAL A 136 -27.81 -25.21 -6.04
C VAL A 136 -26.70 -25.52 -5.04
N LEU A 137 -26.83 -25.07 -3.78
CA LEU A 137 -25.85 -25.37 -2.74
C LEU A 137 -25.78 -26.86 -2.42
N GLU A 138 -26.92 -27.55 -2.34
CA GLU A 138 -26.98 -29.01 -2.20
C GLU A 138 -26.23 -29.71 -3.33
N PHE A 139 -26.53 -29.33 -4.59
CA PHE A 139 -25.85 -29.88 -5.77
C PHE A 139 -24.34 -29.61 -5.75
N MET A 140 -23.92 -28.41 -5.35
CA MET A 140 -22.51 -28.07 -5.24
C MET A 140 -21.80 -28.82 -4.11
N ALA A 141 -22.52 -29.29 -3.10
CA ALA A 141 -21.98 -30.07 -1.99
C ALA A 141 -21.91 -31.58 -2.26
N GLU A 142 -22.53 -32.05 -3.35
CA GLU A 142 -22.45 -33.46 -3.77
C GLU A 142 -20.98 -33.85 -4.03
N GLN A 143 -20.61 -35.04 -3.54
CA GLN A 143 -19.26 -35.56 -3.72
C GLN A 143 -19.07 -36.13 -5.13
N ASN A 144 -17.97 -35.75 -5.74
CA ASN A 144 -17.43 -36.36 -6.94
C ASN A 144 -16.84 -37.74 -6.62
N ALA A 145 -16.57 -38.53 -7.66
CA ALA A 145 -15.97 -39.86 -7.53
C ALA A 145 -14.58 -39.86 -6.86
N ASP A 146 -13.89 -38.72 -6.83
CA ASP A 146 -12.60 -38.52 -6.16
C ASP A 146 -12.73 -38.05 -4.69
N GLY A 147 -13.95 -37.94 -4.17
CA GLY A 147 -14.25 -37.49 -2.81
C GLY A 147 -14.22 -35.98 -2.59
N THR A 148 -13.94 -35.19 -3.63
CA THR A 148 -14.07 -33.71 -3.59
C THR A 148 -15.53 -33.30 -3.74
N ASP A 149 -15.91 -32.11 -3.28
CA ASP A 149 -17.25 -31.59 -3.56
C ASP A 149 -17.32 -30.92 -4.94
N ASN A 150 -18.53 -30.57 -5.35
CA ASN A 150 -18.81 -29.85 -6.58
C ASN A 150 -18.54 -28.32 -6.47
N GLY A 151 -17.60 -27.89 -5.63
CA GLY A 151 -17.18 -26.50 -5.46
C GLY A 151 -17.93 -25.75 -4.36
N TYR A 152 -18.69 -26.44 -3.51
CA TYR A 152 -19.38 -25.83 -2.38
C TYR A 152 -18.42 -25.23 -1.36
N ASN A 153 -17.37 -25.95 -0.97
CA ASN A 153 -16.37 -25.45 -0.02
C ASN A 153 -15.64 -24.22 -0.54
N ASP A 154 -15.29 -24.20 -1.83
CA ASP A 154 -14.72 -23.03 -2.49
C ASP A 154 -15.70 -21.85 -2.53
N TYR A 155 -16.99 -22.10 -2.75
CA TYR A 155 -18.03 -21.09 -2.70
C TYR A 155 -18.19 -20.51 -1.29
N VAL A 156 -18.27 -21.37 -0.26
CA VAL A 156 -18.32 -20.98 1.15
C VAL A 156 -17.09 -20.12 1.49
N SER A 157 -15.89 -20.56 1.12
CA SER A 157 -14.63 -19.83 1.35
C SER A 157 -14.65 -18.44 0.69
N ALA A 158 -15.14 -18.35 -0.55
CA ALA A 158 -15.25 -17.09 -1.27
C ALA A 158 -16.22 -16.10 -0.60
N MET A 159 -17.37 -16.58 -0.14
CA MET A 159 -18.42 -15.75 0.48
C MET A 159 -18.05 -15.32 1.91
N THR A 160 -17.25 -16.14 2.62
CA THR A 160 -16.81 -15.89 3.99
C THR A 160 -15.39 -15.34 4.09
N VAL A 161 -14.82 -14.89 2.96
CA VAL A 161 -13.43 -14.48 2.86
C VAL A 161 -13.04 -13.42 3.91
N GLY A 162 -11.88 -13.65 4.52
CA GLY A 162 -11.26 -12.75 5.48
C GLY A 162 -10.51 -11.58 4.83
N LEU A 163 -9.84 -10.78 5.66
CA LEU A 163 -9.00 -9.69 5.19
C LEU A 163 -7.67 -10.19 4.61
N ALA A 164 -7.09 -9.39 3.73
CA ALA A 164 -5.80 -9.68 3.11
C ALA A 164 -4.69 -9.74 4.18
N LEU A 165 -3.81 -10.74 4.06
CA LEU A 165 -2.71 -10.95 5.00
C LEU A 165 -1.35 -10.42 4.51
N ASN A 166 -1.30 -9.97 3.25
CA ASN A 166 -0.07 -9.62 2.56
C ASN A 166 -0.01 -8.18 2.07
N ASN A 167 -1.12 -7.42 2.13
CA ASN A 167 -1.15 -6.05 1.63
C ASN A 167 -2.17 -5.15 2.36
N ILE A 168 -1.93 -3.85 2.26
CA ILE A 168 -2.90 -2.78 2.49
C ILE A 168 -3.05 -1.93 1.23
N ARG A 169 -4.14 -1.18 1.15
CA ARG A 169 -4.40 -0.20 0.10
C ARG A 169 -4.33 1.21 0.68
N LEU A 170 -3.65 2.07 -0.07
CA LEU A 170 -3.55 3.48 0.20
C LEU A 170 -4.27 4.24 -0.91
N GLN A 171 -4.90 5.35 -0.56
CA GLN A 171 -5.54 6.28 -1.50
C GLN A 171 -5.43 7.70 -0.98
N MET A 172 -5.50 8.69 -1.87
CA MET A 172 -5.41 10.10 -1.51
C MET A 172 -6.51 10.93 -2.17
N ALA A 173 -6.93 12.00 -1.50
CA ALA A 173 -7.91 12.95 -2.01
C ALA A 173 -7.68 14.36 -1.43
N ALA A 174 -8.19 15.38 -2.11
CA ALA A 174 -8.19 16.77 -1.64
C ALA A 174 -9.39 17.07 -0.72
N SER A 175 -10.43 16.24 -0.75
CA SER A 175 -11.69 16.42 -0.01
C SER A 175 -12.25 15.08 0.49
N LEU A 176 -13.19 15.18 1.44
CA LEU A 176 -14.10 14.09 1.81
C LEU A 176 -15.39 14.18 1.01
N ASN A 177 -16.12 13.08 0.94
CA ASN A 177 -17.48 13.07 0.40
C ASN A 177 -18.43 13.97 1.24
N SER A 178 -19.62 14.24 0.70
CA SER A 178 -20.63 15.10 1.35
C SER A 178 -20.94 14.71 2.80
N ASP A 179 -20.89 13.41 3.08
CA ASP A 179 -21.28 12.85 4.38
C ASP A 179 -20.09 12.76 5.36
N SER A 180 -18.88 13.15 4.92
CA SER A 180 -17.63 13.07 5.67
C SER A 180 -17.30 11.65 6.20
N THR A 181 -17.79 10.63 5.51
CA THR A 181 -17.59 9.21 5.87
C THR A 181 -16.49 8.54 5.04
N ASP A 182 -16.16 9.10 3.88
CA ASP A 182 -15.14 8.58 2.98
C ASP A 182 -14.43 9.72 2.23
N ILE A 183 -13.35 9.40 1.51
CA ILE A 183 -12.71 10.32 0.57
C ILE A 183 -13.65 10.66 -0.61
N ASP A 184 -13.47 11.84 -1.19
CA ASP A 184 -14.27 12.32 -2.33
C ASP A 184 -13.83 11.70 -3.66
N VAL A 185 -13.89 10.37 -3.71
CA VAL A 185 -13.61 9.55 -4.90
C VAL A 185 -14.71 8.50 -4.98
N SER A 186 -15.31 8.31 -6.16
CA SER A 186 -16.40 7.34 -6.31
C SER A 186 -15.94 5.92 -5.98
N LYS A 187 -16.80 5.11 -5.36
CA LYS A 187 -16.44 3.76 -4.89
C LYS A 187 -15.93 2.85 -6.01
N ASP A 188 -16.53 2.97 -7.19
CA ASP A 188 -16.15 2.19 -8.36
C ASP A 188 -14.75 2.55 -8.89
N ILE A 189 -14.32 3.80 -8.71
CA ILE A 189 -12.94 4.23 -8.93
C ILE A 189 -12.08 3.69 -7.79
N GLN A 190 -12.48 3.84 -6.53
CA GLN A 190 -11.67 3.38 -5.40
C GLN A 190 -11.31 1.88 -5.48
N GLU A 191 -12.23 1.04 -5.94
CA GLU A 191 -12.01 -0.40 -6.13
C GLU A 191 -10.93 -0.72 -7.19
N ARG A 192 -10.86 0.09 -8.25
CA ARG A 192 -9.93 -0.11 -9.38
C ARG A 192 -8.64 0.70 -9.26
N TYR A 193 -8.73 1.81 -8.55
CA TYR A 193 -7.73 2.86 -8.44
C TYR A 193 -7.30 3.03 -6.99
N ASN A 194 -6.35 2.19 -6.59
CA ASN A 194 -5.77 2.17 -5.26
C ASN A 194 -4.31 1.74 -5.32
N TYR A 195 -3.54 2.21 -4.34
CA TYR A 195 -2.10 2.03 -4.29
C TYR A 195 -1.78 0.89 -3.34
N ARG A 196 -1.45 -0.27 -3.91
CA ARG A 196 -1.18 -1.49 -3.15
C ARG A 196 0.20 -1.39 -2.49
N LEU A 197 0.24 -1.60 -1.18
CA LEU A 197 1.48 -1.75 -0.42
C LEU A 197 1.53 -3.17 0.16
N ALA A 198 2.40 -4.02 -0.38
CA ALA A 198 2.47 -5.42 -0.02
C ALA A 198 3.75 -5.80 0.71
N TRP A 199 3.73 -6.82 1.57
CA TRP A 199 4.91 -7.30 2.30
C TRP A 199 5.12 -8.82 2.18
N TYR A 200 4.22 -9.51 1.48
CA TYR A 200 4.39 -10.90 1.04
C TYR A 200 3.85 -11.09 -0.38
N ARG A 201 4.39 -12.06 -1.13
CA ARG A 201 3.83 -12.48 -2.42
C ARG A 201 2.62 -13.37 -2.23
N ASN A 202 2.82 -14.54 -1.62
CA ASN A 202 1.83 -15.59 -1.44
C ASN A 202 2.00 -16.23 -0.06
N LEU A 203 0.96 -16.20 0.76
CA LEU A 203 0.98 -16.87 2.07
C LEU A 203 0.26 -18.21 2.01
N GLN A 204 0.80 -19.20 2.70
CA GLN A 204 0.16 -20.51 2.82
C GLN A 204 -1.15 -20.39 3.64
N PRO A 205 -2.18 -21.21 3.35
CA PRO A 205 -3.50 -21.10 3.99
C PRO A 205 -3.49 -21.24 5.52
N GLU A 206 -2.50 -21.93 6.07
CA GLU A 206 -2.31 -22.17 7.50
C GLU A 206 -1.88 -20.90 8.24
N ILE A 207 -1.22 -19.98 7.54
CA ILE A 207 -0.74 -18.72 8.10
C ILE A 207 -1.91 -17.77 8.30
N LYS A 208 -1.99 -17.18 9.49
CA LYS A 208 -3.07 -16.26 9.89
C LYS A 208 -2.52 -14.85 10.18
N ASP A 209 -3.37 -14.00 10.70
CA ASP A 209 -3.13 -12.56 10.92
C ASP A 209 -2.21 -12.23 12.11
N PHE A 210 -1.74 -13.23 12.85
CA PHE A 210 -0.73 -13.06 13.91
C PHE A 210 0.68 -12.84 13.37
N LEU A 211 0.91 -13.11 12.09
CA LEU A 211 2.23 -13.01 11.47
C LEU A 211 2.81 -11.60 11.63
N PRO A 212 4.09 -11.44 12.01
CA PRO A 212 4.64 -10.13 12.25
C PRO A 212 5.03 -9.43 10.94
N VAL A 213 4.87 -8.12 10.95
CA VAL A 213 5.32 -7.18 9.92
C VAL A 213 6.22 -6.17 10.61
N GLN A 214 7.43 -6.01 10.10
CA GLN A 214 8.34 -4.96 10.52
C GLN A 214 8.01 -3.69 9.78
N TYR A 215 8.07 -2.55 10.48
CA TYR A 215 7.84 -1.25 9.89
C TYR A 215 8.92 -0.25 10.30
N TRP A 216 9.22 0.66 9.38
CA TRP A 216 10.00 1.85 9.63
C TRP A 216 9.22 3.03 9.07
N ILE A 217 8.99 4.04 9.89
CA ILE A 217 8.20 5.21 9.51
C ILE A 217 8.95 6.49 9.87
N CYS A 218 8.98 7.42 8.92
CA CYS A 218 9.42 8.79 9.14
C CYS A 218 8.27 9.74 8.77
N VAL A 219 7.85 10.57 9.71
CA VAL A 219 6.69 11.46 9.57
C VAL A 219 7.12 12.90 9.77
N THR A 220 6.70 13.78 8.86
CA THR A 220 6.72 15.23 9.00
C THR A 220 5.30 15.77 8.85
N LYS A 221 5.14 17.08 9.04
CA LYS A 221 3.86 17.74 8.75
C LYS A 221 3.45 17.58 7.27
N ASP A 222 4.43 17.47 6.39
CA ASP A 222 4.25 17.45 4.94
C ASP A 222 4.31 16.06 4.32
N SER A 223 4.97 15.08 4.96
CA SER A 223 5.22 13.78 4.33
C SER A 223 5.30 12.61 5.30
N ILE A 224 5.03 11.42 4.78
CA ILE A 224 5.22 10.12 5.43
C ILE A 224 6.07 9.27 4.49
N ASN A 225 7.17 8.77 5.01
CA ASN A 225 7.97 7.71 4.41
C ASN A 225 7.76 6.44 5.21
N LEU A 226 7.25 5.38 4.58
CA LEU A 226 6.94 4.12 5.23
C LEU A 226 7.67 2.99 4.50
N VAL A 227 8.36 2.15 5.25
CA VAL A 227 8.88 0.86 4.77
C VAL A 227 8.20 -0.24 5.56
N LEU A 228 7.64 -1.22 4.85
CA LEU A 228 7.09 -2.44 5.44
C LEU A 228 7.92 -3.63 4.98
N ARG A 229 8.15 -4.58 5.89
CA ARG A 229 8.82 -5.84 5.60
C ARG A 229 8.10 -7.00 6.25
N GLY A 230 7.81 -8.03 5.46
CA GLY A 230 7.30 -9.30 5.98
C GLY A 230 8.36 -10.01 6.82
N ASP A 231 7.95 -10.68 7.89
CA ASP A 231 8.80 -11.64 8.61
C ASP A 231 9.32 -12.74 7.66
N PRO A 232 10.65 -12.92 7.55
CA PRO A 232 11.28 -13.99 6.77
C PRO A 232 10.93 -15.40 7.26
N SER A 233 10.46 -15.58 8.50
CA SER A 233 10.11 -16.90 9.06
C SER A 233 8.97 -17.60 8.32
N ALA A 234 8.08 -16.82 7.69
CA ALA A 234 6.99 -17.31 6.85
C ALA A 234 7.43 -17.65 5.42
N ASP A 235 8.70 -17.46 5.09
CA ASP A 235 9.22 -17.74 3.77
C ASP A 235 9.65 -19.20 3.64
N VAL A 236 9.18 -19.84 2.58
CA VAL A 236 9.46 -21.24 2.26
C VAL A 236 10.23 -21.26 0.96
N ALA A 237 11.16 -22.21 0.80
CA ALA A 237 11.95 -22.37 -0.41
C ALA A 237 11.06 -22.23 -1.66
N PRO A 238 11.39 -21.33 -2.62
CA PRO A 238 12.71 -20.76 -2.90
C PRO A 238 13.08 -19.45 -2.17
N TYR A 239 12.43 -19.09 -1.07
CA TYR A 239 12.76 -17.90 -0.26
C TYR A 239 12.61 -16.56 -0.98
N ASN A 240 11.51 -16.44 -1.74
CA ASN A 240 11.17 -15.25 -2.51
C ASN A 240 9.86 -14.61 -2.05
N ASN A 241 9.32 -15.02 -0.90
CA ASN A 241 7.98 -14.65 -0.48
C ASN A 241 7.93 -13.33 0.27
N TYR A 242 8.83 -13.12 1.24
CA TYR A 242 8.82 -11.88 2.02
C TYR A 242 9.32 -10.71 1.16
N LEU A 243 8.65 -9.57 1.29
CA LEU A 243 8.95 -8.37 0.53
C LEU A 243 9.32 -7.23 1.47
N THR A 244 10.29 -6.43 1.06
CA THR A 244 10.53 -5.08 1.57
C THR A 244 9.89 -4.12 0.58
N SER A 245 8.94 -3.34 1.06
CA SER A 245 8.15 -2.41 0.26
C SER A 245 8.17 -1.03 0.85
N TYR A 246 8.08 -0.04 -0.01
CA TYR A 246 8.11 1.37 0.35
C TYR A 246 6.83 2.07 -0.06
N ALA A 247 6.42 3.04 0.76
CA ALA A 247 5.45 4.04 0.41
C ALA A 247 5.94 5.45 0.76
N TYR A 248 5.72 6.38 -0.15
CA TYR A 248 5.80 7.82 0.11
C TYR A 248 4.40 8.40 0.03
N ILE A 249 4.06 9.28 0.96
CA ILE A 249 2.77 9.97 0.98
C ILE A 249 3.03 11.39 1.47
N GLY A 250 2.85 12.41 0.63
CA GLY A 250 3.15 13.76 1.09
C GLY A 250 3.24 14.82 0.02
N ALA A 251 3.40 16.06 0.51
CA ALA A 251 3.73 17.21 -0.29
C ALA A 251 5.22 17.21 -0.68
N LEU A 252 5.51 17.74 -1.86
CA LEU A 252 6.88 17.90 -2.35
C LEU A 252 7.53 19.17 -1.80
N LYS A 253 8.86 19.14 -1.66
CA LYS A 253 9.68 20.32 -1.45
C LYS A 253 9.90 21.05 -2.78
N PRO A 254 9.80 22.38 -2.84
CA PRO A 254 10.10 23.14 -4.05
C PRO A 254 11.50 22.87 -4.57
N VAL A 255 11.67 22.93 -5.89
CA VAL A 255 13.00 22.93 -6.52
C VAL A 255 13.69 24.25 -6.17
N GLU A 256 14.98 24.18 -5.84
CA GLU A 256 15.83 25.36 -5.62
C GLU A 256 15.79 26.25 -6.86
N ASP A 257 15.69 27.57 -6.67
CA ASP A 257 15.60 28.59 -7.72
C ASP A 257 14.34 28.53 -8.62
N SER A 258 13.27 27.84 -8.20
CA SER A 258 11.99 27.90 -8.92
C SER A 258 11.36 29.30 -8.87
N ALA A 259 10.93 29.80 -10.03
CA ALA A 259 10.20 31.07 -10.13
C ALA A 259 8.80 31.02 -9.49
N TYR A 260 8.23 29.83 -9.32
CA TYR A 260 6.89 29.62 -8.76
C TYR A 260 6.84 28.34 -7.91
N THR A 261 6.20 28.40 -6.75
CA THR A 261 5.90 27.22 -5.93
C THR A 261 4.57 26.61 -6.37
N ASP A 262 4.54 25.29 -6.50
CA ASP A 262 3.25 24.59 -6.51
C ASP A 262 2.82 24.36 -5.09
N ASP A 263 1.85 25.14 -4.65
CA ASP A 263 1.32 25.02 -3.31
C ASP A 263 -0.07 24.37 -3.32
N GLU A 264 -0.66 24.10 -4.49
CA GLU A 264 -2.04 23.67 -4.60
C GLU A 264 -2.20 22.16 -4.84
N TYR A 265 -1.41 21.60 -5.75
CA TYR A 265 -1.54 20.19 -6.16
C TYR A 265 -0.31 19.34 -5.83
N ASN A 266 0.57 19.86 -4.97
CA ASN A 266 1.89 19.31 -4.69
C ASN A 266 1.91 18.07 -3.80
N PHE A 267 0.78 17.40 -3.58
CA PHE A 267 0.65 16.22 -2.75
C PHE A 267 0.54 14.96 -3.60
N GLY A 268 1.32 13.93 -3.27
CA GLY A 268 1.36 12.70 -4.03
C GLY A 268 1.63 11.45 -3.19
N ILE A 269 1.55 10.32 -3.87
CA ILE A 269 1.69 9.00 -3.28
C ILE A 269 2.39 8.04 -4.25
N THR A 270 3.24 7.19 -3.68
CA THR A 270 3.73 6.00 -4.35
C THR A 270 3.83 4.85 -3.37
N THR A 271 3.64 3.62 -3.84
CA THR A 271 3.72 2.39 -3.05
C THR A 271 4.50 1.31 -3.80
N SER A 272 4.78 0.18 -3.13
CA SER A 272 5.41 -0.98 -3.77
C SER A 272 4.52 -2.22 -3.64
N SER A 273 4.38 -2.97 -4.72
CA SER A 273 3.46 -4.11 -4.83
C SER A 273 4.15 -5.37 -5.34
N GLU A 274 3.60 -6.49 -4.90
CA GLU A 274 3.88 -7.84 -5.38
C GLU A 274 3.25 -8.17 -6.74
N ILE A 275 2.16 -7.49 -7.12
CA ILE A 275 1.47 -7.65 -8.39
C ILE A 275 1.59 -6.40 -9.26
N GLU A 276 1.44 -6.58 -10.57
CA GLU A 276 1.44 -5.48 -11.51
C GLU A 276 0.25 -4.55 -11.23
N PRO A 277 0.44 -3.22 -11.25
CA PRO A 277 -0.68 -2.30 -11.07
C PRO A 277 -1.72 -2.44 -12.17
N ASN A 278 -2.97 -2.18 -11.83
CA ASN A 278 -4.04 -2.13 -12.82
C ASN A 278 -3.97 -0.81 -13.61
N TYR A 279 -3.66 -0.90 -14.91
CA TYR A 279 -3.70 0.24 -15.83
C TYR A 279 -5.15 0.60 -16.16
N SER A 280 -5.72 1.48 -15.35
CA SER A 280 -7.05 2.04 -15.55
C SER A 280 -6.97 3.53 -15.83
N ASN A 281 -7.91 4.05 -16.62
CA ASN A 281 -7.93 5.45 -17.06
C ASN A 281 -9.12 6.26 -16.50
N PRO A 282 -9.48 6.19 -15.20
CA PRO A 282 -10.60 6.93 -14.65
C PRO A 282 -10.45 8.45 -14.78
N TYR A 283 -9.22 8.95 -14.90
CA TYR A 283 -8.89 10.38 -15.02
C TYR A 283 -8.22 10.73 -16.36
N GLY A 284 -8.41 9.89 -17.38
CA GLY A 284 -7.85 10.04 -18.71
C GLY A 284 -6.68 9.08 -19.00
N GLU A 285 -6.14 9.15 -20.22
CA GLU A 285 -5.13 8.20 -20.74
C GLU A 285 -3.81 8.16 -19.97
N ARG A 286 -3.54 9.21 -19.19
CA ARG A 286 -2.36 9.34 -18.34
C ARG A 286 -2.75 9.30 -16.87
N THR A 287 -3.65 8.41 -16.49
CA THR A 287 -3.90 8.19 -15.06
C THR A 287 -2.71 7.43 -14.47
N GLY A 288 -2.09 7.97 -13.41
CA GLY A 288 -0.91 7.38 -12.78
C GLY A 288 -1.28 6.19 -11.90
N THR A 289 -0.44 5.17 -11.83
CA THR A 289 -0.72 3.95 -11.07
C THR A 289 -0.48 4.11 -9.56
N GLY A 290 0.37 5.06 -9.16
CA GLY A 290 0.88 5.20 -7.79
C GLY A 290 1.66 3.99 -7.27
N VAL A 291 2.05 3.05 -8.15
CA VAL A 291 2.92 1.91 -7.83
C VAL A 291 4.20 1.99 -8.64
N THR A 292 4.10 2.05 -9.97
CA THR A 292 5.26 2.18 -10.87
C THR A 292 5.60 3.64 -11.21
N ASP A 293 4.89 4.57 -10.57
CA ASP A 293 5.05 6.02 -10.68
C ASP A 293 4.69 6.65 -9.34
N VAL A 294 4.94 7.95 -9.21
CA VAL A 294 4.38 8.77 -8.14
C VAL A 294 3.13 9.46 -8.67
N CYS A 295 1.97 9.08 -8.16
CA CYS A 295 0.73 9.75 -8.50
C CYS A 295 0.61 11.03 -7.69
N MET A 296 0.32 12.15 -8.35
CA MET A 296 0.05 13.44 -7.69
C MET A 296 -1.45 13.76 -7.74
N ILE A 297 -1.98 14.52 -6.78
CA ILE A 297 -3.40 14.91 -6.73
C ILE A 297 -3.83 15.55 -8.05
N ALA A 298 -3.00 16.45 -8.59
CA ALA A 298 -3.11 16.93 -9.95
C ALA A 298 -1.74 17.39 -10.47
N ASN A 299 -1.65 17.60 -11.78
CA ASN A 299 -0.50 18.24 -12.41
C ASN A 299 -0.61 19.79 -12.32
N LYS A 300 0.35 20.53 -12.90
CA LYS A 300 0.39 22.00 -12.80
C LYS A 300 -0.82 22.69 -13.42
N ILE A 301 -1.44 22.08 -14.41
CA ILE A 301 -2.64 22.60 -15.09
C ILE A 301 -3.95 22.11 -14.46
N GLY A 302 -3.89 21.33 -13.38
CA GLY A 302 -5.06 20.85 -12.64
C GLY A 302 -5.67 19.54 -13.18
N MET A 303 -5.00 18.82 -14.10
CA MET A 303 -5.44 17.47 -14.47
C MET A 303 -5.18 16.50 -13.32
N PRO A 304 -6.19 15.78 -12.84
CA PRO A 304 -6.08 15.01 -11.62
C PRO A 304 -5.31 13.68 -11.83
N TYR A 305 -4.67 13.19 -10.77
CA TYR A 305 -4.11 11.84 -10.68
C TYR A 305 -3.16 11.43 -11.82
N GLN A 306 -2.25 12.32 -12.20
CA GLN A 306 -1.28 12.08 -13.29
C GLN A 306 0.04 11.47 -12.76
N PRO A 307 0.71 10.60 -13.55
CA PRO A 307 1.97 9.97 -13.16
C PRO A 307 3.12 10.96 -13.21
N HIS A 308 3.97 10.89 -12.19
CA HIS A 308 5.25 11.58 -12.13
C HIS A 308 6.36 10.56 -11.92
N TYR A 309 7.51 10.80 -12.55
CA TYR A 309 8.61 9.85 -12.57
C TYR A 309 9.79 10.37 -11.74
N PRO A 310 10.51 9.50 -11.02
CA PRO A 310 11.67 9.90 -10.25
C PRO A 310 12.86 10.21 -11.17
N ALA A 311 13.43 11.38 -10.97
CA ALA A 311 14.70 11.82 -11.53
C ALA A 311 15.70 12.05 -10.38
N PHE A 312 16.89 11.48 -10.52
CA PHE A 312 17.93 11.58 -9.52
C PHE A 312 19.30 11.42 -10.17
N TYR A 313 20.32 11.94 -9.48
CA TYR A 313 21.69 11.73 -9.90
C TYR A 313 22.08 10.26 -9.68
N SER A 314 22.52 9.60 -10.74
CA SER A 314 23.07 8.25 -10.69
C SER A 314 24.40 8.20 -11.43
N THR A 315 25.29 7.33 -10.96
CA THR A 315 26.58 7.07 -11.59
C THR A 315 26.48 5.82 -12.46
N ASN A 316 27.45 5.62 -13.35
CA ASN A 316 27.48 4.45 -14.22
C ASN A 316 27.41 3.15 -13.38
N PRO A 317 26.52 2.18 -13.74
CA PRO A 317 26.37 0.93 -12.99
C PRO A 317 27.66 0.08 -12.92
N PHE A 318 28.60 0.25 -13.83
CA PHE A 318 29.86 -0.52 -13.89
C PHE A 318 31.07 0.21 -13.29
N MET A 319 30.86 1.37 -12.64
CA MET A 319 31.94 2.11 -11.99
C MET A 319 32.19 1.58 -10.58
N ASP A 320 33.46 1.47 -10.17
CA ASP A 320 33.81 1.10 -8.79
C ASP A 320 33.33 2.18 -7.80
N LYS A 321 32.40 1.78 -6.92
CA LYS A 321 31.75 2.68 -5.97
C LYS A 321 32.50 2.66 -4.64
N CYS A 322 33.67 3.30 -4.60
CA CYS A 322 34.50 3.44 -3.41
C CYS A 322 34.11 4.70 -2.61
N GLY A 323 33.67 4.53 -1.36
CA GLY A 323 33.44 5.61 -0.39
C GLY A 323 32.00 6.10 -0.28
N VAL A 324 31.48 6.12 0.95
CA VAL A 324 30.11 6.56 1.31
C VAL A 324 30.05 8.00 1.84
N GLU A 325 31.20 8.57 2.22
CA GLU A 325 31.33 9.85 2.95
C GLU A 325 31.17 11.12 2.09
N GLY A 326 30.69 10.99 0.84
CA GLY A 326 30.52 12.13 -0.04
C GLY A 326 31.77 12.50 -0.84
N SER A 327 31.65 13.49 -1.72
CA SER A 327 32.81 14.01 -2.47
C SER A 327 33.70 14.85 -1.56
N ARG A 328 35.01 14.61 -1.60
CA ARG A 328 36.03 15.37 -0.83
C ARG A 328 36.07 16.87 -1.17
N TRP A 329 35.50 17.27 -2.30
CA TRP A 329 35.57 18.64 -2.81
C TRP A 329 34.34 19.49 -2.50
N ASN A 330 33.16 18.87 -2.44
CA ASN A 330 31.90 19.58 -2.22
C ASN A 330 31.10 19.03 -1.03
N HIS A 331 31.60 18.00 -0.36
CA HIS A 331 30.96 17.29 0.75
C HIS A 331 29.51 16.84 0.45
N LYS A 332 29.14 16.70 -0.83
CA LYS A 332 27.82 16.23 -1.25
C LYS A 332 27.74 14.71 -1.20
N LYS A 333 26.57 14.18 -0.84
CA LYS A 333 26.23 12.76 -0.76
C LYS A 333 26.55 12.07 -2.10
N HIS A 334 27.58 11.21 -2.13
CA HIS A 334 28.18 10.76 -3.40
C HIS A 334 27.33 9.70 -4.14
N GLN A 335 26.71 8.81 -3.37
CA GLN A 335 26.02 7.61 -3.88
C GLN A 335 24.50 7.67 -3.67
N PHE A 336 24.03 8.66 -2.90
CA PHE A 336 22.61 8.86 -2.61
C PHE A 336 22.25 10.30 -3.00
N SER A 337 21.17 10.42 -3.78
CA SER A 337 20.65 11.68 -4.30
C SER A 337 19.26 11.92 -3.75
N ASP A 338 18.88 13.20 -3.64
CA ASP A 338 17.49 13.58 -3.52
C ASP A 338 16.70 13.07 -4.75
N ILE A 339 15.42 12.80 -4.56
CA ILE A 339 14.52 12.34 -5.63
C ILE A 339 13.70 13.53 -6.10
N THR A 340 13.92 13.98 -7.33
CA THR A 340 13.11 15.01 -7.99
C THR A 340 12.00 14.33 -8.79
N LEU A 341 10.76 14.78 -8.68
CA LEU A 341 9.66 14.26 -9.46
C LEU A 341 9.48 15.07 -10.74
N VAL A 342 9.33 14.36 -11.85
CA VAL A 342 9.22 14.95 -13.18
C VAL A 342 7.93 14.48 -13.84
N HIS A 343 7.11 15.42 -14.28
CA HIS A 343 5.96 15.15 -15.13
C HIS A 343 6.39 15.17 -16.60
N PRO A 344 5.89 14.26 -17.47
CA PRO A 344 6.28 14.23 -18.89
C PRO A 344 6.02 15.53 -19.66
N VAL A 345 5.08 16.36 -19.21
CA VAL A 345 4.73 17.64 -19.84
C VAL A 345 5.17 18.84 -19.02
N ASP A 346 5.02 18.76 -17.69
CA ASP A 346 5.23 19.92 -16.81
C ASP A 346 6.68 19.99 -16.31
N MET A 347 7.49 18.98 -16.64
CA MET A 347 8.86 18.79 -16.20
C MET A 347 8.96 18.71 -14.67
N GLU A 348 10.05 19.23 -14.10
CA GLU A 348 10.37 19.13 -12.67
C GLU A 348 9.29 19.77 -11.81
N ARG A 349 8.79 19.01 -10.83
CA ARG A 349 7.72 19.45 -9.92
C ARG A 349 8.21 19.82 -8.54
N GLY A 350 9.13 19.02 -8.00
CA GLY A 350 9.63 19.16 -6.64
C GLY A 350 10.43 17.95 -6.20
N LYS A 351 11.03 18.04 -5.01
CA LYS A 351 11.81 16.96 -4.39
C LYS A 351 10.98 16.24 -3.34
N MET A 352 11.11 14.91 -3.27
CA MET A 352 10.55 14.13 -2.16
C MET A 352 11.26 14.48 -0.85
N ILE A 353 10.50 14.53 0.25
CA ILE A 353 10.99 14.95 1.56
C ILE A 353 11.52 13.74 2.35
N ASN A 354 12.67 13.91 3.02
CA ASN A 354 13.25 12.93 3.95
C ASN A 354 13.51 11.54 3.37
N VAL A 355 13.73 11.46 2.05
CA VAL A 355 14.11 10.23 1.35
C VAL A 355 15.18 10.51 0.32
N LEU A 356 16.11 9.55 0.21
CA LEU A 356 17.15 9.53 -0.80
C LEU A 356 17.04 8.24 -1.61
N VAL A 357 17.58 8.28 -2.82
CA VAL A 357 17.77 7.10 -3.67
C VAL A 357 19.25 6.95 -3.97
N GLY A 358 19.76 5.73 -3.90
CA GLY A 358 21.18 5.49 -4.09
C GLY A 358 21.51 4.05 -4.42
N ASP A 359 22.79 3.77 -4.58
CA ASP A 359 23.20 2.44 -5.01
C ASP A 359 22.93 1.37 -3.96
N ALA A 360 22.45 0.19 -4.42
CA ALA A 360 22.19 -0.94 -3.55
C ALA A 360 23.47 -1.65 -3.09
N SER A 361 24.62 -1.43 -3.73
CA SER A 361 25.93 -1.99 -3.36
C SER A 361 26.50 -1.32 -2.10
N SER A 362 27.60 -1.91 -1.59
CA SER A 362 28.52 -1.30 -0.62
C SER A 362 28.03 -1.09 0.82
N ILE A 363 26.73 -1.10 1.09
CA ILE A 363 26.14 -0.89 2.42
C ILE A 363 25.08 -1.96 2.65
N TYR A 364 25.04 -2.56 3.84
CA TYR A 364 24.05 -3.59 4.13
C TYR A 364 22.65 -2.98 4.23
N ASP A 365 21.66 -3.83 3.96
CA ASP A 365 20.26 -3.48 4.12
C ASP A 365 19.97 -3.21 5.61
N THR A 366 19.17 -2.19 5.91
CA THR A 366 18.87 -1.65 7.24
C THR A 366 20.03 -0.94 7.97
N ASP A 367 21.21 -0.80 7.37
CA ASP A 367 22.28 0.00 7.97
C ASP A 367 21.99 1.50 7.87
N LYS A 368 22.59 2.25 8.80
CA LYS A 368 22.52 3.72 8.82
C LYS A 368 23.61 4.33 7.96
N LEU A 369 23.21 5.29 7.14
CA LEU A 369 24.02 6.23 6.39
C LEU A 369 24.18 7.49 7.23
N VAL A 370 25.42 7.86 7.54
CA VAL A 370 25.73 9.09 8.27
C VAL A 370 26.44 10.05 7.34
N TYR A 371 25.86 11.23 7.15
CA TYR A 371 26.48 12.31 6.39
C TYR A 371 26.87 13.45 7.32
N MET A 372 28.02 14.09 7.04
CA MET A 372 28.54 15.22 7.82
C MET A 372 28.65 14.90 9.33
N LYS A 373 29.15 13.70 9.65
CA LYS A 373 29.27 13.18 11.02
C LYS A 373 29.99 14.16 11.94
N GLY A 374 29.43 14.40 13.13
CA GLY A 374 30.02 15.27 14.16
C GLY A 374 29.93 16.76 13.85
N THR A 375 29.11 17.16 12.87
CA THR A 375 28.82 18.57 12.57
C THR A 375 27.38 18.93 12.91
N ASP A 376 27.07 20.22 13.03
CA ASP A 376 25.70 20.71 13.25
C ASP A 376 24.75 20.40 12.07
N SER A 377 25.28 19.93 10.95
CA SER A 377 24.53 19.50 9.77
C SER A 377 24.55 17.98 9.58
N GLU A 378 24.75 17.22 10.67
CA GLU A 378 24.73 15.76 10.61
C GLU A 378 23.36 15.25 10.16
N GLU A 379 23.40 14.32 9.22
CA GLU A 379 22.23 13.78 8.56
C GLU A 379 22.27 12.26 8.55
N ASN A 380 21.28 11.63 9.18
CA ASN A 380 21.21 10.19 9.33
C ASN A 380 20.05 9.61 8.51
N TYR A 381 20.32 8.54 7.75
CA TYR A 381 19.31 7.83 6.96
C TYR A 381 19.44 6.32 7.15
N LYS A 382 18.34 5.58 7.10
CA LYS A 382 18.36 4.11 7.13
C LYS A 382 18.09 3.56 5.73
N LYS A 383 18.98 2.71 5.23
CA LYS A 383 18.94 2.16 3.86
C LYS A 383 18.02 0.95 3.77
N PHE A 384 17.24 0.86 2.70
CA PHE A 384 16.38 -0.29 2.40
C PHE A 384 16.48 -0.69 0.93
N LYS A 385 16.77 -1.97 0.68
CA LYS A 385 16.60 -2.58 -0.63
C LYS A 385 15.13 -2.98 -0.81
N ILE A 386 14.46 -2.35 -1.77
CA ILE A 386 13.08 -2.71 -2.14
C ILE A 386 13.14 -4.05 -2.90
N THR A 387 12.40 -5.05 -2.42
CA THR A 387 12.32 -6.38 -3.06
C THR A 387 10.95 -6.63 -3.68
N ALA A 388 9.97 -5.76 -3.43
CA ALA A 388 8.73 -5.74 -4.18
C ALA A 388 9.00 -5.49 -5.68
N PRO A 389 8.48 -6.36 -6.57
CA PRO A 389 8.79 -6.34 -7.99
C PRO A 389 8.29 -5.08 -8.70
N PHE A 390 7.18 -4.49 -8.26
CA PHE A 390 6.60 -3.29 -8.83
C PHE A 390 6.73 -2.13 -7.83
N ASN A 391 7.45 -1.09 -8.23
CA ASN A 391 7.73 0.12 -7.45
C ASN A 391 8.13 1.26 -8.40
N PHE A 392 8.13 2.50 -7.89
CA PHE A 392 8.38 3.69 -8.72
C PHE A 392 9.79 3.75 -9.33
N LEU A 393 10.77 3.04 -8.77
CA LEU A 393 12.12 2.98 -9.35
C LEU A 393 12.17 2.14 -10.64
N ASN A 394 11.19 1.27 -10.90
CA ASN A 394 11.15 0.49 -12.15
C ASN A 394 11.06 1.38 -13.40
N ASN A 395 10.49 2.58 -13.28
CA ASN A 395 10.41 3.58 -14.35
C ASN A 395 11.37 4.75 -14.13
N SER A 396 12.46 4.52 -13.39
CA SER A 396 13.50 5.52 -13.16
C SER A 396 14.70 5.34 -14.08
N SER A 397 15.63 6.30 -14.05
CA SER A 397 16.91 6.21 -14.76
C SER A 397 17.77 5.00 -14.34
N ASN A 398 17.54 4.41 -13.17
CA ASN A 398 18.23 3.18 -12.75
C ASN A 398 17.38 2.31 -11.80
N ILE A 399 16.92 1.17 -12.30
CA ILE A 399 15.98 0.28 -11.63
C ILE A 399 16.56 -0.54 -10.46
N ASN A 400 17.88 -0.62 -10.34
CA ASN A 400 18.55 -1.47 -9.34
C ASN A 400 18.93 -0.71 -8.05
N TYR A 401 18.43 0.51 -7.90
CA TYR A 401 18.75 1.36 -6.77
C TYR A 401 17.92 1.01 -5.53
N CYS A 402 18.39 1.49 -4.38
CA CYS A 402 17.74 1.36 -3.10
C CYS A 402 17.27 2.72 -2.62
N ILE A 403 16.43 2.72 -1.58
CA ILE A 403 15.98 3.94 -0.92
C ILE A 403 16.66 4.08 0.44
N ALA A 404 16.71 5.29 0.96
CA ALA A 404 17.06 5.54 2.35
C ALA A 404 16.14 6.61 2.95
N ILE A 405 15.48 6.31 4.06
CA ILE A 405 14.58 7.25 4.74
C ILE A 405 15.30 7.90 5.92
N ARG A 406 14.96 9.15 6.21
CA ARG A 406 15.56 9.90 7.32
C ARG A 406 15.34 9.19 8.66
N CYS A 407 16.38 9.12 9.50
CA CYS A 407 16.31 8.58 10.85
C CYS A 407 17.08 9.44 11.85
N PRO A 408 16.82 9.33 13.16
CA PRO A 408 17.55 10.06 14.18
C PRO A 408 19.01 9.61 14.27
N GLN A 409 19.85 10.50 14.79
CA GLN A 409 21.21 10.16 15.19
C GLN A 409 21.17 9.02 16.22
N SER A 410 22.09 8.07 16.09
CA SER A 410 22.28 7.06 17.14
C SER A 410 22.82 7.75 18.39
N ILE A 411 22.14 7.59 19.52
CA ILE A 411 22.71 7.91 20.82
C ILE A 411 23.65 6.73 21.15
N GLU A 412 24.94 7.00 21.33
CA GLU A 412 25.94 5.98 21.72
C GLU A 412 25.63 5.34 23.07
#